data_AF-G5K3L9-F1
#
_entry.id   AF-G5K3L9-F1
#
_cell.length_a   1.000
_cell.length_b   1.000
_cell.length_c   1.000
_cell.angle_alpha   90.00
_cell.angle_beta   90.00
_cell.angle_gamma   90.00
#
_symmetry.space_group_name_H-M   'P 1'
#
loop_
_entity.id
_entity.type
_entity.pdbx_description
1 polymer ?
#
loop_
_entity_poly.entity_id
_entity_poly.type
_entity_poly.pdbx_seq_one_letter_code
_entity_poly.pdbx_strand_id
1 'polypeptide(L)'
;MLFVNIPMAAINTALNDFLQGLSGSSAVLMGLLVGGMMAVDMGGPVNKAAYVFGTGTLAATVANGGSVVMAAVMAGGMVPPLAVFVATLIFKDKFTKEERESGLTNIVMGLSFITEGAIPFGAADPARAIPSFIAGSALTGALVGLAGIKLMAPHGGIFVIALTSNPLLYLVFITIGAIVSGLLFGALRKKA
;
A
#
# COMPACT_ATOMS: atom_id res chain seq x y z
N MET A 1 3.76 22.26 -17.89
CA MET A 1 2.85 22.03 -16.74
C MET A 1 1.40 21.81 -17.19
N LEU A 2 0.76 22.71 -17.97
CA LEU A 2 -0.64 22.54 -18.45
C LEU A 2 -0.89 21.22 -19.22
N PHE A 3 -0.01 20.86 -20.16
CA PHE A 3 -0.17 19.67 -21.01
C PHE A 3 -0.11 18.33 -20.27
N VAL A 4 0.49 18.28 -19.08
CA VAL A 4 0.56 17.07 -18.23
C VAL A 4 -0.52 17.12 -17.15
N ASN A 5 -0.82 18.30 -16.61
CA ASN A 5 -1.81 18.45 -15.56
C ASN A 5 -3.24 18.19 -16.03
N ILE A 6 -3.62 18.59 -17.26
CA ILE A 6 -5.00 18.39 -17.75
C ILE A 6 -5.33 16.89 -17.90
N PRO A 7 -4.52 16.06 -18.59
CA PRO A 7 -4.80 14.62 -18.68
C PRO A 7 -4.79 13.94 -17.32
N MET A 8 -3.85 14.30 -16.45
CA MET A 8 -3.73 13.71 -15.12
C MET A 8 -4.88 14.10 -14.19
N ALA A 9 -5.39 15.32 -14.30
CA ALA A 9 -6.58 15.75 -13.58
C ALA A 9 -7.80 14.94 -14.03
N ALA A 10 -8.00 14.77 -15.35
CA ALA A 10 -9.10 13.98 -15.89
C ALA A 10 -9.05 12.51 -15.42
N ILE A 11 -7.87 11.89 -15.40
CA ILE A 11 -7.68 10.52 -14.89
C ILE A 11 -8.01 10.46 -13.39
N ASN A 12 -7.52 11.40 -12.59
CA ASN A 12 -7.82 11.43 -11.16
C ASN A 12 -9.32 11.65 -10.89
N THR A 13 -9.98 12.53 -11.65
CA THR A 13 -11.44 12.72 -11.54
C THR A 13 -12.18 11.43 -11.86
N ALA A 14 -11.87 10.79 -13.00
CA ALA A 14 -12.51 9.54 -13.39
C ALA A 14 -12.29 8.41 -12.37
N LEU A 15 -11.08 8.31 -11.80
CA LEU A 15 -10.78 7.33 -10.74
C LEU A 15 -11.57 7.64 -9.46
N ASN A 16 -11.66 8.90 -9.05
CA ASN A 16 -12.43 9.29 -7.88
C ASN A 16 -13.93 9.05 -8.09
N ASP A 17 -14.47 9.36 -9.27
CA ASP A 17 -15.87 9.12 -9.61
C ASP A 17 -16.20 7.62 -9.60
N PHE A 18 -15.29 6.79 -10.12
CA PHE A 18 -15.40 5.33 -10.05
C PHE A 18 -15.42 4.82 -8.60
N LEU A 19 -14.49 5.30 -7.76
CA LEU A 19 -14.43 4.92 -6.34
C LEU A 19 -15.64 5.42 -5.55
N GLN A 20 -16.16 6.62 -5.85
CA GLN A 20 -17.40 7.13 -5.28
C GLN A 20 -18.61 6.31 -5.71
N GLY A 21 -18.67 5.84 -6.96
CA GLY A 21 -19.71 4.92 -7.42
C GLY A 21 -19.70 3.58 -6.67
N LEU A 22 -18.57 3.19 -6.09
CA LEU A 22 -18.42 2.02 -5.23
C LEU A 22 -18.65 2.34 -3.74
N SER A 23 -18.84 3.60 -3.36
CA SER A 23 -19.14 3.97 -1.98
C SER A 23 -20.50 3.41 -1.56
N GLY A 24 -20.53 2.58 -0.52
CA GLY A 24 -21.68 1.75 -0.13
C GLY A 24 -21.58 0.27 -0.51
N SER A 25 -20.56 -0.12 -1.29
CA SER A 25 -20.18 -1.53 -1.47
C SER A 25 -19.50 -2.12 -0.22
N SER A 26 -19.18 -3.41 -0.24
CA SER A 26 -18.49 -4.08 0.87
C SER A 26 -17.17 -3.37 1.23
N ALA A 27 -17.01 -3.02 2.52
CA ALA A 27 -15.77 -2.44 3.05
C ALA A 27 -14.54 -3.30 2.73
N VAL A 28 -14.73 -4.62 2.60
CA VAL A 28 -13.69 -5.57 2.17
C VAL A 28 -13.25 -5.29 0.73
N LEU A 29 -14.20 -5.16 -0.20
CA LEU A 29 -13.90 -4.90 -1.62
C LEU A 29 -13.27 -3.52 -1.81
N MET A 30 -13.80 -2.52 -1.11
CA MET A 30 -13.24 -1.17 -1.13
C MET A 30 -11.80 -1.18 -0.60
N GLY A 31 -11.59 -1.80 0.57
CA GLY A 31 -10.26 -1.95 1.16
C GLY A 31 -9.28 -2.68 0.24
N LEU A 32 -9.73 -3.78 -0.39
CA LEU A 32 -8.94 -4.54 -1.36
C LEU A 32 -8.47 -3.66 -2.52
N LEU A 33 -9.40 -2.91 -3.11
CA LEU A 33 -9.13 -2.06 -4.27
C LEU A 33 -8.15 -0.93 -3.92
N VAL A 34 -8.47 -0.12 -2.90
CA VAL A 34 -7.64 1.04 -2.55
C VAL A 34 -6.30 0.63 -1.95
N GLY A 35 -6.24 -0.49 -1.23
CA GLY A 35 -5.00 -1.09 -0.76
C GLY A 35 -4.12 -1.52 -1.94
N GLY A 36 -4.69 -2.21 -2.94
CA GLY A 36 -3.97 -2.61 -4.15
C GLY A 36 -3.47 -1.42 -4.97
N MET A 37 -4.28 -0.37 -5.13
CA MET A 37 -3.91 0.85 -5.85
C MET A 37 -2.65 1.53 -5.28
N MET A 38 -2.44 1.46 -3.96
CA MET A 38 -1.26 2.03 -3.32
C MET A 38 0.06 1.37 -3.76
N ALA A 39 0.01 0.13 -4.23
CA ALA A 39 1.20 -0.61 -4.66
C ALA A 39 1.45 -0.59 -6.17
N VAL A 40 0.56 0.01 -6.97
CA VAL A 40 0.64 -0.05 -8.44
C VAL A 40 1.90 0.63 -8.98
N ASP A 41 2.23 1.81 -8.43
CA ASP A 41 3.30 2.67 -8.92
C ASP A 41 4.17 3.27 -7.81
N MET A 42 4.05 2.74 -6.58
CA MET A 42 4.88 3.07 -5.42
C MET A 42 5.08 4.58 -5.15
N GLY A 43 4.01 5.37 -5.32
CA GLY A 43 4.01 6.83 -5.11
C GLY A 43 3.68 7.65 -6.37
N GLY A 44 3.37 6.97 -7.47
CA GLY A 44 2.90 7.58 -8.71
C GLY A 44 1.42 8.00 -8.66
N PRO A 45 0.81 8.27 -9.83
CA PRO A 45 -0.55 8.76 -9.92
C PRO A 45 -1.63 7.87 -9.32
N VAL A 46 -1.54 6.54 -9.45
CA VAL A 46 -2.57 5.62 -8.96
C VAL A 46 -2.54 5.55 -7.43
N ASN A 47 -1.35 5.49 -6.85
CA ASN A 47 -1.16 5.61 -5.41
C ASN A 47 -1.73 6.94 -4.88
N LYS A 48 -1.38 8.07 -5.54
CA LYS A 48 -1.89 9.39 -5.14
C LYS A 48 -3.41 9.53 -5.30
N ALA A 49 -4.01 8.91 -6.32
CA ALA A 49 -5.45 8.89 -6.49
C ALA A 49 -6.14 8.17 -5.33
N ALA A 50 -5.64 6.99 -4.94
CA ALA A 50 -6.15 6.26 -3.77
C ALA A 50 -5.97 7.04 -2.48
N TYR A 51 -4.82 7.72 -2.32
CA TYR A 51 -4.56 8.60 -1.18
C TYR A 51 -5.58 9.75 -1.09
N VAL A 52 -5.80 10.47 -2.19
CA VAL A 52 -6.77 11.59 -2.23
C VAL A 52 -8.19 11.10 -1.97
N PHE A 53 -8.58 9.94 -2.48
CA PHE A 53 -9.85 9.33 -2.16
C PHE A 53 -9.95 9.01 -0.66
N GLY A 54 -8.92 8.38 -0.09
CA GLY A 54 -8.83 8.08 1.34
C GLY A 54 -8.95 9.32 2.23
N THR A 55 -8.24 10.40 1.91
CA THR A 55 -8.32 11.66 2.68
C THR A 55 -9.69 12.32 2.56
N GLY A 56 -10.35 12.23 1.40
CA GLY A 56 -11.74 12.67 1.23
C GLY A 56 -12.70 11.92 2.17
N THR A 57 -12.59 10.59 2.25
CA THR A 57 -13.40 9.81 3.19
C THR A 57 -13.08 10.12 4.66
N LEU A 58 -11.80 10.38 4.99
CA LEU A 58 -11.39 10.78 6.33
C LEU A 58 -12.00 12.12 6.71
N ALA A 59 -11.93 13.13 5.83
CA ALA A 59 -12.51 14.45 6.09
C ALA A 59 -14.00 14.35 6.42
N ALA A 60 -14.74 13.46 5.76
CA ALA A 60 -16.16 13.24 6.03
C ALA A 60 -16.46 12.46 7.32
N THR A 61 -15.50 11.69 7.85
CA THR A 61 -15.74 10.72 8.94
C THR A 61 -14.85 10.91 10.16
N VAL A 62 -13.94 11.89 10.16
CA VAL A 62 -12.99 12.12 11.27
C VAL A 62 -13.72 12.41 12.58
N ALA A 63 -14.82 13.17 12.54
CA ALA A 63 -15.67 13.42 13.71
C ALA A 63 -16.34 12.14 14.26
N ASN A 64 -16.43 11.08 13.45
CA ASN A 64 -17.05 9.79 13.76
C ASN A 64 -16.00 8.68 14.02
N GLY A 65 -14.78 9.07 14.41
CA GLY A 65 -13.71 8.15 14.78
C GLY A 65 -12.83 7.67 13.62
N GLY A 66 -12.88 8.34 12.46
CA GLY A 66 -11.98 8.10 11.32
C GLY A 66 -12.56 7.22 10.21
N SER A 67 -11.71 6.88 9.25
CA SER A 67 -12.11 6.19 8.01
C SER A 67 -11.45 4.81 7.87
N VAL A 68 -12.25 3.83 7.47
CA VAL A 68 -11.77 2.48 7.10
C VAL A 68 -11.01 2.51 5.78
N VAL A 69 -11.48 3.31 4.82
CA VAL A 69 -10.80 3.49 3.52
C VAL A 69 -9.43 4.13 3.75
N MET A 70 -9.35 5.16 4.60
CA MET A 70 -8.08 5.78 4.95
C MET A 70 -7.12 4.78 5.60
N ALA A 71 -7.60 3.96 6.53
CA ALA A 71 -6.80 2.90 7.13
C ALA A 71 -6.29 1.91 6.08
N ALA A 72 -7.14 1.46 5.15
CA ALA A 72 -6.76 0.52 4.10
C ALA A 72 -5.69 1.09 3.14
N VAL A 73 -5.85 2.37 2.74
CA VAL A 73 -4.86 3.09 1.92
C VAL A 73 -3.52 3.16 2.65
N MET A 74 -3.52 3.57 3.92
CA MET A 74 -2.28 3.69 4.68
C MET A 74 -1.61 2.33 4.91
N ALA A 75 -2.38 1.28 5.20
CA ALA A 75 -1.84 -0.05 5.38
C ALA A 75 -1.26 -0.61 4.08
N GLY A 76 -1.98 -0.42 2.97
CA GLY A 76 -1.58 -0.90 1.64
C GLY A 76 -0.28 -0.26 1.15
N GLY A 77 -0.03 1.02 1.43
CA GLY A 77 1.23 1.68 1.05
C GLY A 77 2.45 1.28 1.90
N MET A 78 2.25 0.75 3.12
CA MET A 78 3.37 0.22 3.92
C MET A 78 3.91 -1.11 3.36
N VAL A 79 3.08 -1.87 2.63
CA VAL A 79 3.40 -3.25 2.24
C VAL A 79 4.55 -3.38 1.23
N PRO A 80 4.65 -2.62 0.13
CA PRO A 80 5.71 -2.82 -0.87
C PRO A 80 7.15 -2.80 -0.33
N PRO A 81 7.59 -1.78 0.44
CA PRO A 81 8.92 -1.80 1.03
C PRO A 81 9.10 -2.92 2.07
N LEU A 82 8.08 -3.22 2.90
CA LEU A 82 8.17 -4.35 3.83
C LEU A 82 8.28 -5.70 3.10
N ALA A 83 7.60 -5.85 1.96
CA ALA A 83 7.69 -7.03 1.12
C ALA A 83 9.07 -7.20 0.50
N VAL A 84 9.72 -6.11 0.09
CA VAL A 84 11.12 -6.12 -0.34
C VAL A 84 12.02 -6.64 0.77
N PHE A 85 11.88 -6.10 1.98
CA PHE A 85 12.65 -6.57 3.15
C PHE A 85 12.45 -8.08 3.41
N VAL A 86 11.21 -8.55 3.38
CA VAL A 86 10.91 -9.98 3.54
C VAL A 86 11.55 -10.81 2.42
N ALA A 87 11.42 -10.38 1.17
CA ALA A 87 11.93 -11.11 0.01
C ALA A 87 13.46 -11.23 0.03
N THR A 88 14.18 -10.15 0.38
CA THR A 88 15.65 -10.16 0.42
C THR A 88 16.21 -10.99 1.57
N LEU A 89 15.49 -11.09 2.69
CA LEU A 89 15.85 -11.96 3.81
C LEU A 89 15.65 -13.44 3.49
N ILE A 90 14.48 -13.80 2.95
CA ILE A 90 14.10 -15.20 2.73
C ILE A 90 14.79 -15.77 1.48
N PHE A 91 14.83 -15.01 0.39
CA PHE A 91 15.35 -15.45 -0.91
C PHE A 91 16.70 -14.81 -1.24
N LYS A 92 17.57 -14.65 -0.23
CA LYS A 92 18.87 -13.98 -0.33
C LYS A 92 19.72 -14.36 -1.56
N ASP A 93 19.62 -15.60 -2.04
CA ASP A 93 20.40 -16.12 -3.17
C ASP A 93 19.88 -15.64 -4.55
N LYS A 94 18.76 -14.90 -4.58
CA LYS A 94 18.17 -14.30 -5.78
C LYS A 94 18.43 -12.80 -5.91
N PHE A 95 19.13 -12.21 -4.94
CA PHE A 95 19.40 -10.79 -4.87
C PHE A 95 20.90 -10.53 -4.84
N THR A 96 21.34 -9.44 -5.46
CA THR A 96 22.75 -9.02 -5.39
C THR A 96 23.13 -8.60 -3.96
N LYS A 97 24.41 -8.33 -3.71
CA LYS A 97 24.83 -7.85 -2.39
C LYS A 97 24.23 -6.48 -2.09
N GLU A 98 24.24 -5.59 -3.08
CA GLU A 98 23.69 -4.24 -3.03
C GLU A 98 22.18 -4.26 -2.78
N GLU A 99 21.45 -5.16 -3.46
CA GLU A 99 20.01 -5.33 -3.25
C GLU A 99 19.68 -5.87 -1.86
N ARG A 100 20.51 -6.73 -1.29
CA ARG A 100 20.31 -7.22 0.09
C ARG A 100 20.52 -6.11 1.11
N GLU A 101 21.56 -5.29 0.94
CA GLU A 101 21.83 -4.13 1.80
C GLU A 101 20.70 -3.08 1.70
N SER A 102 20.24 -2.78 0.49
CA SER A 102 19.08 -1.91 0.27
C SER A 102 17.75 -2.54 0.74
N GLY A 103 17.62 -3.86 0.69
CA GLY A 103 16.46 -4.56 1.22
C GLY A 103 16.35 -4.47 2.74
N LEU A 104 17.48 -4.39 3.45
CA LEU A 104 17.47 -4.19 4.90
C LEU A 104 16.96 -2.80 5.29
N THR A 105 17.30 -1.75 4.55
CA THR A 105 16.83 -0.39 4.86
C THR A 105 15.32 -0.23 4.62
N ASN A 106 14.75 -1.06 3.74
CA ASN A 106 13.34 -1.05 3.39
C ASN A 106 12.39 -1.39 4.56
N ILE A 107 12.86 -2.04 5.64
CA ILE A 107 12.04 -2.19 6.86
C ILE A 107 11.69 -0.82 7.45
N VAL A 108 12.67 0.08 7.54
CA VAL A 108 12.47 1.43 8.09
C VAL A 108 11.58 2.25 7.17
N MET A 109 11.79 2.11 5.85
CA MET A 109 10.98 2.81 4.86
C MET A 109 9.51 2.38 4.96
N GLY A 110 9.25 1.08 5.03
CA GLY A 110 7.89 0.56 5.16
C GLY A 110 7.21 0.90 6.48
N LEU A 111 7.94 0.79 7.60
CA LEU A 111 7.44 1.24 8.91
C LEU A 111 7.19 2.75 8.96
N SER A 112 7.84 3.54 8.11
CA SER A 112 7.66 4.99 8.02
C SER A 112 6.68 5.41 6.92
N PHE A 113 6.02 4.47 6.25
CA PHE A 113 5.12 4.72 5.13
C PHE A 113 5.79 5.41 3.92
N ILE A 114 7.07 5.09 3.68
CA ILE A 114 7.83 5.54 2.51
C ILE A 114 7.81 4.40 1.50
N THR A 115 6.90 4.46 0.54
CA THR A 115 6.67 3.38 -0.44
C THR A 115 7.78 3.32 -1.50
N GLU A 116 8.51 4.43 -1.68
CA GLU A 116 9.53 4.64 -2.69
C GLU A 116 10.73 3.69 -2.54
N GLY A 117 10.94 3.13 -1.35
CA GLY A 117 12.00 2.13 -1.12
C GLY A 117 11.87 0.89 -2.00
N ALA A 118 10.66 0.61 -2.48
CA ALA A 118 10.38 -0.51 -3.37
C ALA A 118 10.55 -0.17 -4.86
N ILE A 119 10.71 1.11 -5.24
CA ILE A 119 10.85 1.52 -6.65
C ILE A 119 12.02 0.82 -7.35
N PRO A 120 13.25 0.75 -6.76
CA PRO A 120 14.38 0.09 -7.43
C PRO A 120 14.10 -1.40 -7.72
N PHE A 121 13.41 -2.08 -6.81
CA PHE A 121 13.05 -3.50 -6.94
C PHE A 121 11.91 -3.71 -7.94
N GLY A 122 10.93 -2.80 -7.94
CA GLY A 122 9.86 -2.75 -8.93
C GLY A 122 10.39 -2.49 -10.34
N ALA A 123 11.37 -1.62 -10.49
CA ALA A 123 12.00 -1.31 -11.77
C ALA A 123 12.89 -2.45 -12.28
N ALA A 124 13.57 -3.17 -11.39
CA ALA A 124 14.45 -4.28 -11.74
C ALA A 124 13.69 -5.52 -12.28
N ASP A 125 12.52 -5.84 -11.71
CA ASP A 125 11.69 -6.95 -12.20
C ASP A 125 10.18 -6.63 -12.17
N PRO A 126 9.70 -5.71 -13.03
CA PRO A 126 8.35 -5.16 -12.96
C PRO A 126 7.25 -6.22 -13.06
N ALA A 127 7.46 -7.21 -13.93
CA ALA A 127 6.48 -8.25 -14.21
C ALA A 127 6.19 -9.18 -13.02
N ARG A 128 7.09 -9.27 -12.03
CA ARG A 128 6.90 -10.09 -10.82
C ARG A 128 6.75 -9.23 -9.57
N ALA A 129 7.49 -8.13 -9.46
CA ALA A 129 7.44 -7.24 -8.31
C ALA A 129 6.07 -6.55 -8.17
N ILE A 130 5.62 -5.84 -9.20
CA ILE A 130 4.39 -5.02 -9.12
C ILE A 130 3.15 -5.89 -8.83
N PRO A 131 2.90 -7.01 -9.52
CA PRO A 131 1.76 -7.87 -9.19
C PRO A 131 1.84 -8.46 -7.77
N SER A 132 3.04 -8.79 -7.28
CA SER A 132 3.23 -9.31 -5.92
C SER A 132 2.93 -8.24 -4.87
N PHE A 133 3.40 -7.01 -5.09
CA PHE A 133 3.12 -5.86 -4.24
C PHE A 133 1.63 -5.56 -4.19
N ILE A 134 0.97 -5.49 -5.34
CA ILE A 134 -0.48 -5.30 -5.43
C ILE A 134 -1.23 -6.39 -4.67
N ALA A 135 -0.85 -7.66 -4.84
CA ALA A 135 -1.53 -8.77 -4.17
C ALA A 135 -1.48 -8.67 -2.64
N GLY A 136 -0.32 -8.38 -2.06
CA GLY A 136 -0.21 -8.21 -0.61
C GLY A 136 -0.89 -6.94 -0.10
N SER A 137 -0.76 -5.82 -0.80
CA SER A 137 -1.40 -4.56 -0.38
C SER A 137 -2.92 -4.63 -0.49
N ALA A 138 -3.44 -5.31 -1.51
CA ALA A 138 -4.87 -5.59 -1.66
C ALA A 138 -5.36 -6.52 -0.56
N LEU A 139 -4.61 -7.57 -0.22
CA LEU A 139 -4.95 -8.45 0.91
C LEU A 139 -4.99 -7.68 2.23
N THR A 140 -3.97 -6.86 2.53
CA THR A 140 -3.95 -6.02 3.73
C THR A 140 -5.14 -5.08 3.77
N GLY A 141 -5.44 -4.38 2.68
CA GLY A 141 -6.60 -3.50 2.60
C GLY A 141 -7.93 -4.24 2.79
N ALA A 142 -8.07 -5.43 2.22
CA ALA A 142 -9.25 -6.29 2.40
C ALA A 142 -9.44 -6.70 3.87
N LEU A 143 -8.37 -7.10 4.56
CA LEU A 143 -8.41 -7.48 5.97
C LEU A 143 -8.76 -6.29 6.87
N VAL A 144 -8.19 -5.11 6.59
CA VAL A 144 -8.54 -3.86 7.26
C VAL A 144 -10.02 -3.52 7.07
N GLY A 145 -10.53 -3.66 5.83
CA GLY A 145 -11.93 -3.49 5.49
C GLY A 145 -12.85 -4.48 6.21
N LEU A 146 -12.44 -5.75 6.28
CA LEU A 146 -13.17 -6.83 6.95
C LEU A 146 -13.30 -6.59 8.46
N ALA A 147 -12.22 -6.18 9.11
CA ALA A 147 -12.23 -5.89 10.54
C ALA A 147 -12.79 -4.50 10.87
N GLY A 148 -13.12 -3.69 9.85
CA GLY A 148 -13.62 -2.33 10.03
C GLY A 148 -12.65 -1.41 10.78
N ILE A 149 -11.34 -1.63 10.62
CA ILE A 149 -10.34 -0.81 11.32
C ILE A 149 -10.37 0.60 10.73
N LYS A 150 -10.52 1.60 11.58
CA LYS A 150 -10.54 3.02 11.20
C LYS A 150 -9.22 3.67 11.56
N LEU A 151 -8.85 4.70 10.81
CA LEU A 151 -7.71 5.55 11.08
C LEU A 151 -8.16 7.01 11.08
N MET A 152 -7.69 7.80 12.06
CA MET A 152 -8.06 9.22 12.22
C MET A 152 -7.05 10.19 11.58
N ALA A 153 -5.92 9.70 11.08
CA ALA A 153 -4.87 10.53 10.49
C ALA A 153 -4.70 10.26 8.99
N PRO A 154 -4.40 11.29 8.17
CA PRO A 154 -4.09 11.11 6.76
C PRO A 154 -2.63 10.65 6.55
N HIS A 155 -2.09 9.81 7.43
CA HIS A 155 -0.70 9.38 7.38
C HIS A 155 -0.61 7.91 7.78
N GLY A 156 0.36 7.19 7.23
CA GLY A 156 0.64 5.80 7.60
C GLY A 156 1.84 5.68 8.53
N GLY A 157 2.30 4.45 8.73
CA GLY A 157 3.52 4.20 9.48
C GLY A 157 3.30 4.04 10.98
N ILE A 158 4.35 3.57 11.65
CA ILE A 158 4.31 3.24 13.07
C ILE A 158 4.01 4.45 13.95
N PHE A 159 4.35 5.66 13.47
CA PHE A 159 4.19 6.93 14.19
C PHE A 159 2.73 7.31 14.47
N VAL A 160 1.79 6.80 13.69
CA VAL A 160 0.35 7.11 13.78
C VAL A 160 -0.50 5.88 14.08
N ILE A 161 0.15 4.75 14.42
CA ILE A 161 -0.52 3.47 14.68
C ILE A 161 -1.54 3.57 15.83
N ALA A 162 -1.23 4.39 16.85
CA ALA A 162 -2.08 4.63 18.01
C ALA A 162 -3.38 5.39 17.68
N LEU A 163 -3.46 5.99 16.49
CA LEU A 163 -4.66 6.68 15.98
C LEU A 163 -5.58 5.74 15.17
N THR A 164 -5.28 4.45 15.14
CA THR A 164 -6.16 3.42 14.59
C THR A 164 -7.09 2.86 15.67
N SER A 165 -8.27 2.37 15.27
CA SER A 165 -9.22 1.77 16.22
C SER A 165 -8.74 0.44 16.83
N ASN A 166 -7.81 -0.26 16.19
CA ASN A 166 -7.18 -1.48 16.72
C ASN A 166 -5.71 -1.59 16.25
N PRO A 167 -4.76 -0.96 16.94
CA PRO A 167 -3.36 -0.86 16.51
C PRO A 167 -2.67 -2.21 16.34
N LEU A 168 -2.90 -3.14 17.25
CA LEU A 168 -2.26 -4.46 17.22
C LEU A 168 -2.74 -5.27 16.02
N LEU A 169 -4.06 -5.33 15.80
CA LEU A 169 -4.61 -6.07 14.67
C LEU A 169 -4.22 -5.44 13.32
N TYR A 170 -4.15 -4.12 13.28
CA TYR A 170 -3.72 -3.37 12.10
C TYR A 170 -2.26 -3.71 11.71
N LEU A 171 -1.36 -3.75 12.69
CA LEU A 171 0.02 -4.20 12.47
C LEU A 171 0.08 -5.65 11.97
N VAL A 172 -0.71 -6.55 12.57
CA VAL A 172 -0.79 -7.95 12.12
C VAL A 172 -1.20 -8.04 10.64
N PHE A 173 -2.18 -7.26 10.19
CA PHE A 173 -2.62 -7.27 8.79
C PHE A 173 -1.59 -6.69 7.81
N ILE A 174 -0.85 -5.66 8.22
CA ILE A 174 0.29 -5.15 7.44
C ILE A 174 1.37 -6.21 7.33
N THR A 175 1.71 -6.88 8.44
CA THR A 175 2.69 -7.97 8.46
C THR A 175 2.27 -9.14 7.57
N ILE A 176 0.99 -9.55 7.62
CA ILE A 176 0.46 -10.61 6.74
C ILE A 176 0.64 -10.24 5.26
N GLY A 177 0.24 -9.04 4.86
CA GLY A 177 0.39 -8.62 3.45
C GLY A 177 1.85 -8.49 3.03
N ALA A 178 2.72 -7.97 3.89
CA ALA A 178 4.15 -7.90 3.64
C ALA A 178 4.78 -9.29 3.47
N ILE A 179 4.39 -10.26 4.30
CA ILE A 179 4.87 -11.65 4.18
C ILE A 179 4.37 -12.27 2.87
N VAL A 180 3.06 -12.18 2.57
CA VAL A 180 2.49 -12.75 1.34
C VAL A 180 3.13 -12.14 0.10
N SER A 181 3.24 -10.81 0.05
CA SER A 181 3.88 -10.09 -1.05
C SER A 181 5.36 -10.42 -1.19
N GLY A 182 6.11 -10.46 -0.09
CA GLY A 182 7.53 -10.80 -0.09
C GLY A 182 7.79 -12.24 -0.52
N LEU A 183 6.94 -13.18 -0.10
CA LEU A 183 6.99 -14.57 -0.54
C LEU A 183 6.68 -14.71 -2.04
N LEU A 184 5.64 -14.02 -2.53
CA LEU A 184 5.30 -14.01 -3.96
C LEU A 184 6.44 -13.41 -4.79
N PHE A 185 6.92 -12.24 -4.40
CA PHE A 185 8.00 -11.56 -5.11
C PHE A 185 9.27 -12.40 -5.14
N GLY A 186 9.72 -12.87 -3.98
CA GLY A 186 10.92 -13.69 -3.87
C GLY A 186 10.81 -15.05 -4.57
N ALA A 187 9.65 -15.71 -4.52
CA ALA A 187 9.43 -16.98 -5.21
C ALA A 187 9.43 -16.82 -6.73
N LEU A 188 8.73 -15.81 -7.26
CA LEU A 188 8.59 -15.57 -8.70
C LEU A 188 9.84 -14.94 -9.33
N ARG A 189 10.62 -14.20 -8.55
CA ARG A 189 11.87 -13.57 -9.01
C ARG A 189 12.87 -14.63 -9.47
N LYS A 190 13.58 -14.35 -10.57
CA LYS A 190 14.68 -15.20 -11.07
C LYS A 190 15.97 -14.88 -10.31
N LYS A 191 16.91 -15.83 -10.30
CA LYS A 191 18.25 -15.58 -9.75
C LYS A 191 18.90 -14.45 -10.55
N ALA A 192 19.46 -13.48 -9.83
CA ALA A 192 20.30 -12.42 -10.38
C ALA A 192 21.64 -12.98 -10.87
#